data_AF-A0A9D4R0M7-F1
#
_entry.id   AF-A0A9D4R0M7-F1
#
_cell.length_a   1.000
_cell.length_b   1.000
_cell.length_c   1.000
_cell.angle_alpha   90.00
_cell.angle_beta   90.00
_cell.angle_gamma   90.00
#
_symmetry.space_group_name_H-M   'P 1'
#
loop_
_entity.id
_entity.type
_entity.pdbx_description
1 polymer ?
#
loop_
_entity_poly.entity_id
_entity_poly.type
_entity_poly.pdbx_seq_one_letter_code
_entity_poly.pdbx_strand_id
1 'polypeptide(L)'
;MEGVQAKSRNKNLHSSDVASDTVDGAYAAFDEIPDDIILEVFLRLPLTDLKSCFKVCKRFAALLDLRGFGEQKCVRDFKFSKNLLHS
;
A
#
# COMPACT_ATOMS: atom_id res chain seq x y z
N MET A 1 -58.21 -6.61 -10.84
CA MET A 1 -57.48 -7.22 -11.96
C MET A 1 -57.22 -6.07 -12.92
N GLU A 2 -56.02 -5.54 -13.14
CA GLU A 2 -54.64 -6.07 -13.17
C GLU A 2 -53.69 -4.95 -12.66
N GLY A 3 -52.60 -5.21 -11.94
CA GLY A 3 -51.26 -5.52 -12.50
C GLY A 3 -50.48 -4.21 -12.82
N VAL A 4 -49.55 -3.69 -11.99
CA VAL A 4 -48.09 -4.05 -11.90
C VAL A 4 -47.37 -3.71 -13.22
N GLN A 5 -46.29 -2.92 -13.36
CA GLN A 5 -45.14 -2.59 -12.50
C GLN A 5 -44.37 -1.39 -13.11
N ALA A 6 -43.83 -0.51 -12.26
CA ALA A 6 -42.76 0.40 -12.66
C ALA A 6 -41.46 -0.38 -12.87
N LYS A 7 -40.81 -0.21 -14.03
CA LYS A 7 -39.53 -0.82 -14.36
C LYS A 7 -38.56 0.26 -14.83
N SER A 8 -37.56 0.54 -14.01
CA SER A 8 -36.27 0.97 -14.55
C SER A 8 -35.15 0.52 -13.63
N ARG A 9 -34.45 -0.53 -14.08
CA ARG A 9 -33.23 -1.05 -13.46
C ARG A 9 -32.08 -0.21 -14.01
N ASN A 10 -31.43 0.56 -13.15
CA ASN A 10 -30.17 1.19 -13.50
C ASN A 10 -29.05 0.14 -13.36
N LYS A 11 -28.67 -0.45 -14.49
CA LYS A 11 -27.49 -1.30 -14.63
C LYS A 11 -26.32 -0.41 -15.01
N ASN A 12 -25.57 0.03 -13.99
CA ASN A 12 -24.13 0.23 -14.14
C ASN A 12 -23.58 -1.01 -14.86
N LEU A 13 -22.83 -0.85 -15.94
CA LEU A 13 -21.69 -1.70 -16.33
C LEU A 13 -21.14 -1.24 -17.70
N HIS A 14 -19.81 -1.22 -17.77
CA HIS A 14 -18.92 -0.98 -18.93
C HIS A 14 -18.66 0.48 -19.32
N SER A 15 -17.63 1.05 -18.69
CA SER A 15 -16.63 1.80 -19.44
C SER A 15 -15.26 1.36 -18.94
N SER A 16 -14.67 0.42 -19.66
CA SER A 16 -13.28 0.00 -19.49
C SER A 16 -12.63 0.08 -20.85
N ASP A 17 -12.45 1.30 -21.33
CA ASP A 17 -11.56 1.63 -22.44
C ASP A 17 -10.58 2.69 -21.95
N VAL A 18 -9.54 2.21 -21.28
CA VAL A 18 -8.26 2.91 -21.20
C VAL A 18 -7.22 1.85 -21.52
N ALA A 19 -6.95 1.73 -22.82
CA ALA A 19 -5.71 1.18 -23.31
C ALA A 19 -4.59 2.01 -22.69
N SER A 20 -3.83 1.40 -21.78
CA SER A 20 -2.57 1.95 -21.34
C SER A 20 -1.49 1.07 -21.92
N ASP A 21 -0.79 1.65 -22.88
CA ASP A 21 0.28 1.05 -23.66
C ASP A 21 1.29 0.30 -22.79
N THR A 22 1.75 -0.80 -23.37
CA THR A 22 2.82 -1.70 -22.94
C THR A 22 4.01 -0.97 -22.30
N VAL A 23 4.13 -1.08 -20.97
CA VAL A 23 5.40 -1.00 -20.24
C VAL A 23 5.60 -2.32 -19.48
N ASP A 24 5.60 -3.41 -20.24
CA ASP A 24 5.76 -4.77 -19.73
C ASP A 24 7.20 -5.01 -19.24
N GLY A 25 7.33 -5.23 -17.93
CA GLY A 25 8.51 -5.88 -17.36
C GLY A 25 8.92 -5.41 -15.96
N ALA A 26 8.71 -4.13 -15.63
CA ALA A 26 9.24 -3.57 -14.38
C ALA A 26 8.19 -3.39 -13.26
N TYR A 27 6.95 -3.06 -13.59
CA TYR A 27 5.92 -2.77 -12.58
C TYR A 27 5.36 -4.02 -11.91
N ALA A 28 5.32 -5.17 -12.61
CA ALA A 28 4.92 -6.45 -12.02
C ALA A 28 5.87 -6.89 -10.88
N ALA A 29 7.17 -6.57 -11.00
CA ALA A 29 8.18 -7.03 -10.05
C ALA A 29 7.95 -6.51 -8.63
N PHE A 30 7.36 -5.33 -8.44
CA PHE A 30 7.11 -4.77 -7.11
C PHE A 30 5.82 -5.31 -6.48
N ASP A 31 4.83 -5.62 -7.32
CA ASP A 31 3.58 -6.25 -6.86
C ASP A 31 3.82 -7.70 -6.39
N GLU A 32 4.85 -8.37 -6.91
CA GLU A 32 5.27 -9.73 -6.52
C GLU A 32 6.03 -9.80 -5.18
N ILE A 33 6.60 -8.68 -4.70
CA ILE A 33 7.35 -8.68 -3.43
C ILE A 33 6.37 -8.95 -2.29
N PRO A 34 6.63 -9.88 -1.36
CA PRO A 34 5.75 -10.10 -0.20
C PRO A 34 5.68 -8.90 0.77
N ASP A 35 4.53 -8.73 1.43
CA ASP A 35 4.26 -7.61 2.34
C ASP A 35 5.23 -7.56 3.54
N ASP A 36 5.63 -8.71 4.07
CA ASP A 36 6.60 -8.83 5.17
C ASP A 36 7.99 -8.31 4.78
N ILE A 37 8.40 -8.53 3.53
CA ILE A 37 9.66 -7.99 3.00
C ILE A 37 9.59 -6.47 2.88
N ILE A 38 8.47 -5.92 2.38
CA ILE A 38 8.25 -4.47 2.27
C ILE A 38 8.24 -3.83 3.66
N LEU A 39 7.57 -4.45 4.64
CA LEU A 39 7.55 -4.00 6.03
C LEU A 39 8.96 -3.95 6.63
N GLU A 40 9.76 -4.98 6.38
CA GLU A 40 11.15 -5.02 6.83
C GLU A 40 12.02 -3.91 6.22
N VAL A 41 11.75 -3.51 4.97
CA VAL A 41 12.37 -2.35 4.35
C VAL A 41 11.91 -1.07 5.06
N PHE A 42 10.59 -0.86 5.23
CA PHE A 42 10.06 0.33 5.90
C PHE A 42 10.59 0.51 7.32
N LEU A 43 10.72 -0.59 8.08
CA LEU A 43 11.27 -0.52 9.42
C LEU A 43 12.73 -0.02 9.44
N ARG A 44 13.50 -0.18 8.36
CA ARG A 44 14.88 0.35 8.22
C ARG A 44 14.93 1.81 7.77
N LEU A 45 13.88 2.34 7.16
CA LEU A 45 13.85 3.72 6.65
C LEU A 45 13.62 4.73 7.79
N PRO A 46 14.24 5.92 7.77
CA PRO A 46 13.94 6.94 8.77
C PRO A 46 12.47 7.38 8.68
N LEU A 47 11.92 7.86 9.81
CA LEU A 47 10.51 8.29 9.91
C LEU A 47 10.13 9.38 8.90
N THR A 48 11.10 10.19 8.46
CA THR A 48 10.89 11.23 7.44
C THR A 48 10.46 10.64 6.10
N ASP A 49 11.04 9.51 5.71
CA ASP A 49 10.85 8.91 4.40
C ASP A 49 9.56 8.10 4.36
N LEU A 50 9.16 7.53 5.50
CA LEU A 50 7.89 6.81 5.65
C LEU A 50 6.67 7.68 5.36
N LYS A 51 6.74 9.00 5.63
CA LYS A 51 5.67 9.94 5.26
C LYS A 51 5.46 10.03 3.74
N SER A 52 6.54 9.89 2.98
CA SER A 52 6.48 9.82 1.52
C SER A 52 5.98 8.46 1.06
N CYS A 53 6.45 7.37 1.68
CA CYS A 53 5.99 6.00 1.40
C CYS A 53 4.47 5.85 1.55
N PHE A 54 3.87 6.49 2.57
CA PHE A 54 2.42 6.47 2.79
C PHE A 54 1.60 7.01 1.59
N LYS A 55 2.21 7.84 0.75
CA LYS A 55 1.56 8.48 -0.40
C LYS A 55 1.84 7.78 -1.73
N VAL A 56 2.71 6.76 -1.75
CA VAL A 56 3.13 6.08 -2.98
C VAL A 56 1.96 5.28 -3.58
N CYS A 57 1.36 4.40 -2.78
CA CYS A 57 0.24 3.57 -3.21
C CYS A 57 -0.59 3.10 -2.01
N LYS A 58 -1.80 2.61 -2.29
CA LYS A 58 -2.72 2.09 -1.27
C LYS A 58 -2.11 0.94 -0.47
N ARG A 59 -1.29 0.11 -1.11
CA ARG A 59 -0.61 -1.01 -0.48
C ARG A 59 0.38 -0.54 0.59
N PHE A 60 1.19 0.48 0.29
CA PHE A 60 2.13 1.05 1.25
C PHE A 60 1.41 1.71 2.43
N ALA A 61 0.34 2.46 2.15
CA ALA A 61 -0.49 3.06 3.19
C ALA A 61 -1.05 2.00 4.14
N ALA A 62 -1.60 0.91 3.61
CA ALA A 62 -2.14 -0.20 4.40
C ALA A 62 -1.08 -0.87 5.28
N LEU A 63 0.13 -1.09 4.75
CA LEU A 63 1.22 -1.70 5.52
C LEU A 63 1.72 -0.79 6.66
N LEU A 64 1.80 0.52 6.40
CA LEU A 64 2.23 1.49 7.42
C LEU A 64 1.17 1.76 8.49
N ASP A 65 -0.11 1.50 8.18
CA ASP A 65 -1.24 1.59 9.11
C ASP A 65 -1.46 0.29 9.91
N LEU A 66 -0.65 -0.75 9.69
CA LEU A 66 -0.75 -1.99 10.45
C LEU A 66 -0.50 -1.74 11.95
N ARG A 67 -1.36 -2.36 12.76
CA ARG A 67 -1.24 -2.33 14.21
C ARG A 67 0.13 -2.87 14.63
N GLY A 68 0.85 -2.10 15.45
CA GLY A 68 2.16 -2.48 15.96
C GLY A 68 3.34 -2.09 15.05
N PHE A 69 3.11 -1.58 13.82
CA PHE A 69 4.19 -1.08 12.98
C PHE A 69 4.98 0.04 13.69
N GLY A 70 4.27 1.01 14.29
CA GLY A 70 4.89 2.11 15.05
C GLY A 70 5.71 1.62 16.25
N GLU A 71 5.24 0.62 16.99
CA GLU A 71 5.95 0.03 18.12
C GLU A 71 7.26 -0.65 17.67
N GLN A 72 7.18 -1.45 16.60
CA GLN A 72 8.34 -2.09 16.00
C GLN A 72 9.35 -1.06 15.48
N LYS A 73 8.86 0.03 14.88
CA LYS A 73 9.68 1.13 14.39
C LYS A 73 10.42 1.83 15.53
N CYS A 74 9.72 2.19 16.61
CA CYS A 74 10.33 2.79 17.80
C CYS A 74 11.41 1.90 18.41
N VAL A 75 11.15 0.61 18.57
CA VAL A 75 12.13 -0.35 19.12
C VAL A 75 13.36 -0.44 18.22
N ARG A 76 13.17 -0.47 16.90
CA ARG A 76 14.28 -0.59 15.94
C ARG A 76 15.11 0.68 15.88
N ASP A 77 14.48 1.84 15.83
CA ASP A 77 15.18 3.13 15.81
C ASP A 77 15.97 3.39 17.09
N PHE A 78 15.43 2.96 18.23
CA PHE A 78 16.16 3.01 19.50
C PHE A 78 17.35 2.04 19.55
N LYS A 79 17.23 0.85 18.93
CA LYS A 79 18.39 -0.05 18.77
C LYS A 79 19.43 0.56 17.83
N PHE A 80 18.99 1.18 16.74
CA PHE A 80 19.87 1.78 15.75
C PHE A 80 20.67 2.95 16.35
N SER A 81 20.04 3.81 17.15
CA SER A 81 20.73 4.93 17.82
C SER A 81 21.79 4.46 18.83
N LYS A 82 21.50 3.39 19.60
CA LYS A 82 22.48 2.79 20.52
C LYS A 82 23.71 2.24 19.81
N ASN A 83 23.53 1.66 18.62
CA ASN A 83 24.65 1.10 17.85
C ASN A 83 25.50 2.20 17.18
N LEU A 84 24.94 3.40 16.94
CA LEU A 84 25.71 4.55 16.43
C LEU A 84 26.61 5.20 17.50
N LEU A 85 26.25 5.10 18.77
CA LEU A 85 27.00 5.72 19.89
C LEU A 85 28.23 4.91 20.33
N HIS A 86 28.44 3.71 19.76
CA HIS A 86 29.55 2.81 20.07
C HIS A 86 30.49 2.55 18.88
N SER A 87 30.33 3.27 17.76
CA SER A 87 31.23 3.24 16.60
C SER A 87 32.15 4.45 16.57
#